data_AF-A0AB35S7C7-F1
#
_entry.id   AF-A0AB35S7C7-F1
#
_cell.length_a   1.000
_cell.length_b   1.000
_cell.length_c   1.000
_cell.angle_alpha   90.00
_cell.angle_beta   90.00
_cell.angle_gamma   90.00
#
_symmetry.space_group_name_H-M   'P 1'
#
loop_
_entity.id
_entity.type
_entity.pdbx_description
1 polymer ?
#
loop_
_entity_poly.entity_id
_entity_poly.type
_entity_poly.pdbx_seq_one_letter_code
_entity_poly.pdbx_strand_id
1 'polypeptide(L)'
;MASFLQLPADWAKNGIEGSAERWSENTAATLNDTDFGKDKQAMMIAQATQITPYAEAAGTDNMTLVQLPQITPGERTMYLKPGMYWAISSGTQHPAEVAMLVDYLINDKNVGTILGTERGIPANNDIRKILAKDAIGTDRTALDFVDEIQPTLGQSPSITPNGASELDKTIVRYQQDVVFGKRKALDAAKAMIAELQESIDFNS
;
A
#
# COMPACT_ATOMS: atom_id res chain seq x y z
N MET A 1 -0.32 -18.47 5.62
CA MET A 1 -1.69 -17.92 5.65
C MET A 1 -2.34 -18.01 7.04
N ALA A 2 -2.40 -19.19 7.68
CA ALA A 2 -2.96 -19.28 9.04
C ALA A 2 -2.25 -18.37 10.05
N SER A 3 -0.90 -18.35 10.06
CA SER A 3 -0.11 -17.42 10.90
C SER A 3 -0.42 -15.95 10.64
N PHE A 4 -0.63 -15.58 9.38
CA PHE A 4 -0.98 -14.22 8.98
C PHE A 4 -2.35 -13.79 9.51
N LEU A 5 -3.35 -14.67 9.45
CA LEU A 5 -4.68 -14.38 10.00
C LEU A 5 -4.71 -14.42 11.54
N GLN A 6 -3.80 -15.16 12.16
CA GLN A 6 -3.64 -15.23 13.62
C GLN A 6 -2.95 -13.99 14.20
N LEU A 7 -2.09 -13.33 13.41
CA LEU A 7 -1.20 -12.27 13.88
C LEU A 7 -1.93 -11.15 14.65
N PRO A 8 -3.06 -10.59 14.17
CA PRO A 8 -3.73 -9.53 14.92
C PRO A 8 -4.30 -10.01 16.27
N ALA A 9 -4.71 -11.28 16.37
CA ALA A 9 -5.21 -11.84 17.61
C ALA A 9 -4.07 -12.02 18.63
N ASP A 10 -2.89 -12.44 18.16
CA ASP A 10 -1.69 -12.56 18.98
C ASP A 10 -1.20 -11.18 19.45
N TRP A 11 -1.23 -10.19 18.57
CA TRP A 11 -0.88 -8.81 18.91
C TRP A 11 -1.86 -8.19 19.89
N ALA A 12 -3.17 -8.41 19.70
CA ALA A 12 -4.19 -7.94 20.63
C ALA A 12 -4.03 -8.56 22.02
N LYS A 13 -3.76 -9.87 22.08
CA LYS A 13 -3.51 -10.59 23.35
C LYS A 13 -2.29 -10.06 24.10
N ASN A 14 -1.27 -9.60 23.39
CA ASN A 14 -0.04 -9.06 23.97
C ASN A 14 -0.04 -7.52 24.10
N GLY A 15 -1.15 -6.85 23.76
CA GLY A 15 -1.30 -5.39 23.85
C GLY A 15 -0.48 -4.59 22.84
N ILE A 16 0.03 -5.23 21.77
CA ILE A 16 0.86 -4.58 20.75
C ILE A 16 0.04 -3.63 19.88
N GLU A 17 -1.19 -4.02 19.52
CA GLU A 17 -2.13 -3.21 18.72
C GLU A 17 -3.40 -2.82 19.50
N GLY A 18 -3.31 -2.78 20.83
CA GLY A 18 -4.49 -2.58 21.70
C GLY A 18 -5.32 -3.86 21.89
N SER A 19 -6.58 -3.72 22.30
CA SER A 19 -7.50 -4.87 22.43
C SER A 19 -8.03 -5.33 21.06
N ALA A 20 -8.70 -6.49 21.03
CA ALA A 20 -9.38 -6.98 19.83
C ALA A 20 -10.40 -5.97 19.27
N GLU A 21 -11.16 -5.33 20.17
CA GLU A 21 -12.12 -4.28 19.85
C GLU A 21 -11.41 -3.06 19.28
N ARG A 22 -10.34 -2.60 19.95
CA ARG A 22 -9.59 -1.44 19.47
C ARG A 22 -8.96 -1.68 18.10
N TRP A 23 -8.37 -2.85 17.90
CA TRP A 23 -7.84 -3.27 16.61
C TRP A 23 -8.92 -3.23 15.51
N SER A 24 -10.10 -3.78 15.80
CA SER A 24 -11.21 -3.79 14.84
C SER A 24 -11.75 -2.39 14.54
N GLU A 25 -11.85 -1.52 15.55
CA GLU A 25 -12.22 -0.12 15.37
C GLU A 25 -11.18 0.63 14.52
N ASN A 26 -9.90 0.45 14.84
CA ASN A 26 -8.79 1.12 14.17
C ASN A 26 -8.68 0.69 12.70
N THR A 27 -8.88 -0.60 12.41
CA THR A 27 -8.85 -1.15 11.04
C THR A 27 -9.98 -0.59 10.17
N ALA A 28 -11.13 -0.27 10.76
CA ALA A 28 -12.28 0.30 10.04
C ALA A 28 -12.27 1.84 10.00
N ALA A 29 -11.32 2.49 10.68
CA ALA A 29 -11.28 3.94 10.82
C ALA A 29 -10.83 4.63 9.52
N THR A 30 -11.25 5.88 9.35
CA THR A 30 -10.64 6.77 8.36
C THR A 30 -9.25 7.20 8.83
N LEU A 31 -8.39 7.66 7.91
CA LEU A 31 -6.99 8.03 8.20
C LEU A 31 -6.85 8.88 9.47
N ASN A 32 -7.60 9.98 9.57
CA ASN A 32 -7.55 10.91 10.70
C ASN A 32 -8.07 10.29 12.01
N ASP A 33 -8.84 9.21 11.92
CA ASP A 33 -9.43 8.53 13.06
C ASP A 33 -8.62 7.35 13.58
N THR A 34 -7.64 6.88 12.80
CA THR A 34 -6.71 5.83 13.20
C THR A 34 -5.86 6.23 14.41
N ASP A 35 -5.33 5.26 15.15
CA ASP A 35 -4.39 5.50 16.24
C ASP A 35 -3.11 6.19 15.75
N PHE A 36 -2.60 5.85 14.57
CA PHE A 36 -1.44 6.54 13.99
C PHE A 36 -1.77 7.99 13.62
N GLY A 37 -2.90 8.23 12.94
CA GLY A 37 -3.37 9.58 12.61
C GLY A 37 -3.73 10.43 13.84
N LYS A 38 -3.89 9.83 15.02
CA LYS A 38 -4.14 10.51 16.29
C LYS A 38 -2.92 10.60 17.20
N ASP A 39 -1.72 10.28 16.69
CA ASP A 39 -0.46 10.27 17.45
C ASP A 39 -0.48 9.32 18.68
N LYS A 40 -1.18 8.18 18.55
CA LYS A 40 -1.30 7.15 19.60
C LYS A 40 -0.60 5.83 19.27
N GLN A 41 -0.12 5.67 18.04
CA GLN A 41 0.59 4.48 17.56
C GLN A 41 1.94 4.90 17.00
N ALA A 42 3.02 4.26 17.48
CA ALA A 42 4.38 4.64 17.11
C ALA A 42 4.80 4.11 15.72
N MET A 43 4.22 3.01 15.24
CA MET A 43 4.60 2.35 14.00
C MET A 43 3.39 1.75 13.31
N MET A 44 3.32 1.87 11.98
CA MET A 44 2.34 1.19 11.15
C MET A 44 2.95 0.79 9.80
N ILE A 45 2.27 -0.11 9.09
CA ILE A 45 2.59 -0.41 7.69
C ILE A 45 1.73 0.48 6.81
N ALA A 46 2.36 1.27 5.95
CA ALA A 46 1.71 2.22 5.05
C ALA A 46 2.41 2.25 3.69
N GLN A 47 1.74 2.79 2.67
CA GLN A 47 2.46 3.19 1.46
C GLN A 47 3.36 4.38 1.77
N ALA A 48 4.56 4.44 1.18
CA ALA A 48 5.51 5.53 1.41
C ALA A 48 4.88 6.93 1.22
N THR A 49 3.99 7.08 0.24
CA THR A 49 3.27 8.32 -0.06
C THR A 49 2.28 8.75 1.02
N GLN A 50 1.93 7.89 1.98
CA GLN A 50 1.01 8.22 3.06
C GLN A 50 1.68 8.94 4.23
N ILE A 51 3.01 9.07 4.25
CA ILE A 51 3.70 9.78 5.34
C ILE A 51 3.22 11.23 5.49
N THR A 52 3.00 11.96 4.40
CA THR A 52 2.51 13.35 4.43
C THR A 52 1.10 13.46 5.03
N PRO A 53 0.05 12.77 4.54
CA PRO A 53 -1.27 12.89 5.15
C PRO A 53 -1.33 12.37 6.59
N TYR A 54 -0.51 11.38 6.97
CA TYR A 54 -0.42 10.96 8.37
C TYR A 54 0.26 11.99 9.28
N ALA A 55 1.32 12.64 8.80
CA ALA A 55 1.97 13.74 9.53
C ALA A 55 1.01 14.92 9.73
N GLU A 56 0.22 15.27 8.72
CA GLU A 56 -0.83 16.28 8.82
C GLU A 56 -1.90 15.89 9.85
N ALA A 57 -2.39 14.65 9.79
CA ALA A 57 -3.41 14.15 10.72
C ALA A 57 -2.91 14.15 12.18
N ALA A 58 -1.69 13.66 12.41
CA ALA A 58 -1.06 13.61 13.73
C ALA A 58 -0.62 14.99 14.24
N GLY A 59 -0.52 15.98 13.36
CA GLY A 59 -0.04 17.33 13.70
C GLY A 59 1.46 17.38 13.96
N THR A 60 2.25 16.43 13.43
CA THR A 60 3.71 16.38 13.57
C THR A 60 4.37 15.75 12.35
N ASP A 61 5.49 16.32 11.91
CA ASP A 61 6.34 15.81 10.84
C ASP A 61 7.49 14.93 11.36
N ASN A 62 7.52 14.64 12.68
CA ASN A 62 8.51 13.76 13.30
C ASN A 62 8.23 12.28 12.99
N MET A 63 8.22 11.94 11.70
CA MET A 63 7.94 10.63 11.15
C MET A 63 9.02 10.24 10.15
N THR A 64 9.27 8.95 10.01
CA THR A 64 10.23 8.42 9.04
C THR A 64 9.71 7.13 8.41
N LEU A 65 10.28 6.78 7.26
CA LEU A 65 10.00 5.53 6.56
C LEU A 65 11.16 4.57 6.77
N VAL A 66 10.83 3.31 7.03
CA VAL A 66 11.81 2.22 7.14
C VAL A 66 11.34 1.03 6.31
N GLN A 67 12.30 0.22 5.85
CA GLN A 67 11.98 -1.03 5.15
C GLN A 67 11.17 -1.96 6.05
N LEU A 68 10.25 -2.72 5.44
CA LEU A 68 9.52 -3.76 6.15
C LEU A 68 10.48 -4.82 6.71
N PRO A 69 10.21 -5.34 7.92
CA PRO A 69 11.03 -6.40 8.49
C PRO A 69 10.95 -7.66 7.62
N GLN A 70 12.10 -8.31 7.45
CA GLN A 70 12.21 -9.58 6.73
C GLN A 70 12.07 -10.75 7.71
N ILE A 71 11.27 -11.75 7.34
CA ILE A 71 11.20 -13.01 8.08
C ILE A 71 12.44 -13.86 7.82
N THR A 72 12.83 -13.97 6.54
CA THR A 72 14.07 -14.63 6.13
C THR A 72 15.10 -13.55 5.76
N PRO A 73 16.29 -13.52 6.39
CA PRO A 73 17.33 -12.54 6.06
C PRO A 73 17.68 -12.55 4.56
N GLY A 74 17.64 -11.38 3.93
CA GLY A 74 17.98 -11.21 2.52
C GLY A 74 16.83 -11.44 1.54
N GLU A 75 15.63 -11.80 2.01
CA GLU A 75 14.45 -11.89 1.15
C GLU A 75 14.02 -10.52 0.63
N ARG A 76 13.78 -10.44 -0.68
CA ARG A 76 13.35 -9.22 -1.36
C ARG A 76 11.84 -9.23 -1.54
N THR A 77 11.11 -8.88 -0.49
CA THR A 77 9.63 -8.95 -0.46
C THR A 77 8.93 -7.64 -0.81
N MET A 78 9.60 -6.50 -0.64
CA MET A 78 9.09 -5.19 -1.05
C MET A 78 9.21 -5.03 -2.57
N TYR A 79 8.30 -4.26 -3.16
CA TYR A 79 8.29 -3.90 -4.58
C TYR A 79 7.70 -2.50 -4.75
N LEU A 80 8.01 -1.82 -5.87
CA LEU A 80 7.34 -0.57 -6.22
C LEU A 80 5.94 -0.87 -6.74
N LYS A 81 4.93 -0.66 -5.92
CA LYS A 81 3.53 -0.79 -6.33
C LYS A 81 3.14 0.40 -7.20
N PRO A 82 2.68 0.20 -8.46
CA PRO A 82 2.12 1.28 -9.25
C PRO A 82 0.86 1.83 -8.57
N GLY A 83 0.81 3.15 -8.34
CA GLY A 83 -0.37 3.80 -7.77
C GLY A 83 -1.54 3.82 -8.76
N MET A 84 -1.24 4.10 -10.03
CA MET A 84 -2.18 4.16 -11.14
C MET A 84 -1.50 3.75 -12.45
N TYR A 85 -2.31 3.50 -13.48
CA TYR A 85 -1.84 3.23 -14.85
C TYR A 85 -2.47 4.21 -15.84
N TRP A 86 -1.71 4.58 -16.86
CA TRP A 86 -2.26 5.16 -18.08
C TRP A 86 -2.61 4.02 -19.04
N ALA A 87 -3.84 4.01 -19.55
CA ALA A 87 -4.32 3.00 -20.48
C ALA A 87 -4.78 3.64 -21.79
N ILE A 88 -4.44 3.00 -22.91
CA ILE A 88 -4.88 3.39 -24.26
C ILE A 88 -5.91 2.36 -24.71
N SER A 89 -7.12 2.81 -25.03
CA SER A 89 -8.15 1.92 -25.59
C SER A 89 -7.70 1.34 -26.92
N SER A 90 -7.81 0.03 -27.08
CA SER A 90 -7.54 -0.66 -28.35
C SER A 90 -8.48 -0.24 -29.48
N GLY A 91 -9.61 0.39 -29.16
CA GLY A 91 -10.58 0.92 -30.14
C GLY A 91 -10.35 2.39 -30.55
N THR A 92 -9.31 3.05 -30.05
CA THR A 92 -9.04 4.46 -30.40
C THR A 92 -8.80 4.62 -31.90
N GLN A 93 -9.36 5.69 -32.48
CA GLN A 93 -9.08 6.08 -33.87
C GLN A 93 -7.79 6.91 -34.00
N HIS A 94 -7.16 7.26 -32.88
CA HIS A 94 -5.97 8.11 -32.80
C HIS A 94 -4.86 7.47 -31.94
N PRO A 95 -4.35 6.27 -32.30
CA PRO A 95 -3.40 5.55 -31.46
C PRO A 95 -2.07 6.28 -31.29
N ALA A 96 -1.61 6.99 -32.33
CA ALA A 96 -0.34 7.72 -32.27
C ALA A 96 -0.45 8.96 -31.36
N GLU A 97 -1.52 9.74 -31.52
CA GLU A 97 -1.73 10.98 -30.75
C GLU A 97 -1.98 10.68 -29.27
N VAL A 98 -2.74 9.63 -28.95
CA VAL A 98 -2.96 9.23 -27.56
C VAL A 98 -1.66 8.68 -26.95
N ALA A 99 -0.84 7.94 -27.70
CA ALA A 99 0.49 7.52 -27.23
C ALA A 99 1.40 8.72 -26.95
N MET A 100 1.39 9.74 -27.82
CA MET A 100 2.12 11.00 -27.59
C MET A 100 1.62 11.73 -26.33
N LEU A 101 0.31 11.74 -26.08
CA LEU A 101 -0.24 12.33 -24.86
C LEU A 101 0.24 11.58 -23.61
N VAL A 102 0.21 10.24 -23.63
CA VAL A 102 0.69 9.42 -22.51
C VAL A 102 2.20 9.64 -22.28
N ASP A 103 3.00 9.69 -23.35
CA ASP A 103 4.43 9.99 -23.25
C ASP A 103 4.66 11.39 -22.64
N TYR A 104 3.94 12.40 -23.11
CA TYR A 104 3.99 13.76 -22.56
C TYR A 104 3.65 13.79 -21.06
N LEU A 105 2.61 13.08 -20.63
CA LEU A 105 2.21 13.02 -19.21
C LEU A 105 3.24 12.31 -18.30
N ILE A 106 4.02 11.38 -18.84
CA ILE A 106 4.97 10.57 -18.07
C ILE A 106 6.38 11.16 -18.11
N ASN A 107 6.80 11.73 -19.24
CA ASN A 107 8.19 12.03 -19.53
C ASN A 107 8.51 13.53 -19.70
N ASP A 108 7.51 14.39 -19.89
CA ASP A 108 7.75 15.84 -19.93
C ASP A 108 8.09 16.37 -18.53
N LYS A 109 9.22 17.06 -18.42
CA LYS A 109 9.72 17.57 -17.12
C LYS A 109 8.82 18.65 -16.55
N ASN A 110 8.26 19.54 -17.38
CA ASN A 110 7.39 20.60 -16.90
C ASN A 110 6.07 20.00 -16.39
N VAL A 111 5.51 19.04 -17.12
CA VAL A 111 4.32 18.30 -16.67
C VAL A 111 4.59 17.54 -15.39
N GLY A 112 5.71 16.82 -15.31
CA GLY A 112 6.12 16.11 -14.10
C GLY A 112 6.23 17.03 -12.88
N THR A 113 6.80 18.23 -13.04
CA THR A 113 6.86 19.24 -11.98
C THR A 113 5.48 19.76 -11.58
N ILE A 114 4.58 20.00 -12.56
CA ILE A 114 3.20 20.44 -12.28
C ILE A 114 2.42 19.35 -11.54
N LEU A 115 2.57 18.09 -11.93
CA LEU A 115 1.88 16.97 -11.32
C LEU A 115 2.45 16.59 -9.95
N GLY A 116 3.74 16.83 -9.73
CA GLY A 116 4.42 16.50 -8.48
C GLY A 116 4.24 15.03 -8.11
N THR A 117 3.73 14.80 -6.90
CA THR A 117 3.47 13.48 -6.30
C THR A 117 1.96 13.16 -6.19
N GLU A 118 1.09 13.94 -6.81
CA GLU A 118 -0.38 13.80 -6.73
C GLU A 118 -0.90 12.43 -7.23
N ARG A 119 -0.15 11.78 -8.12
CA ARG A 119 -0.45 10.42 -8.63
C ARG A 119 0.49 9.37 -8.07
N GLY A 120 1.08 9.67 -6.91
CA GLY A 120 2.17 8.91 -6.30
C GLY A 120 3.54 9.36 -6.80
N ILE A 121 4.56 8.60 -6.40
CA ILE A 121 5.95 8.89 -6.75
C ILE A 121 6.18 8.63 -8.25
N PRO A 122 6.68 9.60 -9.04
CA PRO A 122 6.83 9.41 -10.49
C PRO A 122 7.71 8.23 -10.87
N ALA A 123 7.28 7.46 -11.88
CA ALA A 123 8.07 6.33 -12.39
C ALA A 123 9.36 6.79 -13.10
N ASN A 124 9.34 7.98 -13.71
CA ASN A 124 10.51 8.55 -14.39
C ASN A 124 11.54 9.06 -13.38
N ASN A 125 12.73 8.46 -13.37
CA ASN A 125 13.82 8.77 -12.44
C ASN A 125 14.32 10.22 -12.56
N ASP A 126 14.33 10.81 -13.76
CA ASP A 126 14.77 12.19 -13.95
C ASP A 126 13.77 13.18 -13.37
N ILE A 127 12.48 12.91 -13.52
CA ILE A 127 11.42 13.71 -12.89
C ILE A 127 11.50 13.59 -11.36
N ARG A 128 11.68 12.38 -10.82
CA ARG A 128 11.88 12.21 -9.36
C ARG A 128 13.05 13.02 -8.84
N LYS A 129 14.20 12.99 -9.54
CA LYS A 129 15.38 13.79 -9.17
C LYS A 129 15.14 15.29 -9.25
N ILE A 130 14.25 15.76 -10.13
CA ILE A 130 13.86 17.16 -10.19
C ILE A 130 13.01 17.50 -8.95
N LEU A 131 11.96 16.72 -8.70
CA LEU A 131 11.07 16.93 -7.54
C LEU A 131 11.82 16.88 -6.21
N ALA A 132 12.77 15.94 -6.06
CA ALA A 132 13.54 15.76 -4.84
C ALA A 132 14.40 16.99 -4.50
N LYS A 133 14.82 17.80 -5.47
CA LYS A 133 15.66 18.99 -5.21
C LYS A 133 14.93 20.06 -4.40
N ASP A 134 13.64 20.21 -4.65
CA ASP A 134 12.81 21.26 -4.05
C ASP A 134 11.89 20.70 -2.95
N ALA A 135 11.77 19.37 -2.83
CA ALA A 135 11.01 18.72 -1.79
C ALA A 135 11.64 18.92 -0.40
N ILE A 136 10.79 19.11 0.61
CA ILE A 136 11.16 19.24 2.02
C ILE A 136 10.30 18.31 2.88
N GLY A 137 10.66 18.12 4.15
CA GLY A 137 9.86 17.38 5.12
C GLY A 137 9.47 15.97 4.68
N THR A 138 8.19 15.64 4.84
CA THR A 138 7.63 14.31 4.56
C THR A 138 7.62 13.96 3.07
N ASP A 139 7.46 14.94 2.19
CA ASP A 139 7.51 14.71 0.74
C ASP A 139 8.92 14.31 0.29
N ARG A 140 9.94 14.97 0.84
CA ARG A 140 11.34 14.59 0.61
C ARG A 140 11.62 13.18 1.13
N THR A 141 11.11 12.88 2.32
CA THR A 141 11.25 11.56 2.95
C THR A 141 10.66 10.45 2.07
N ALA A 142 9.47 10.67 1.51
CA ALA A 142 8.84 9.70 0.61
C ALA A 142 9.65 9.47 -0.68
N LEU A 143 10.17 10.54 -1.29
CA LEU A 143 10.98 10.45 -2.51
C LEU A 143 12.32 9.74 -2.26
N ASP A 144 13.05 10.13 -1.22
CA ASP A 144 14.35 9.55 -0.88
C ASP A 144 14.21 8.06 -0.52
N PHE A 145 13.14 7.67 0.19
CA PHE A 145 12.89 6.29 0.57
C PHE A 145 12.80 5.34 -0.64
N VAL A 146 12.12 5.75 -1.72
CA VAL A 146 12.01 4.91 -2.93
C VAL A 146 13.37 4.64 -3.57
N ASP A 147 14.24 5.66 -3.63
CA ASP A 147 15.57 5.52 -4.19
C ASP A 147 16.49 4.70 -3.25
N GLU A 148 16.33 4.83 -1.92
CA GLU A 148 17.07 4.04 -0.92
C GLU A 148 16.79 2.54 -1.03
N ILE A 149 15.51 2.16 -1.13
CA ILE A 149 15.12 0.74 -1.10
C ILE A 149 15.28 0.05 -2.45
N GLN A 150 15.48 0.79 -3.55
CA GLN A 150 15.55 0.23 -4.90
C GLN A 150 16.49 -1.00 -5.03
N PRO A 151 17.68 -1.05 -4.39
CA PRO A 151 18.56 -2.22 -4.45
C PRO A 151 18.04 -3.47 -3.73
N THR A 152 17.09 -3.31 -2.79
CA THR A 152 16.54 -4.40 -1.96
C THR A 152 15.20 -4.93 -2.48
N LEU A 153 14.64 -4.31 -3.51
CA LEU A 153 13.34 -4.70 -4.06
C LEU A 153 13.36 -6.05 -4.79
N GLY A 154 12.24 -6.75 -4.66
CA GLY A 154 11.92 -7.97 -5.39
C GLY A 154 11.21 -7.69 -6.72
N GLN A 155 10.77 -8.76 -7.37
CA GLN A 155 9.93 -8.64 -8.56
C GLN A 155 8.54 -8.16 -8.17
N SER A 156 7.97 -7.27 -8.98
CA SER A 156 6.57 -6.87 -8.82
C SER A 156 5.66 -8.08 -9.09
N PRO A 157 4.61 -8.28 -8.29
CA PRO A 157 3.65 -9.35 -8.52
C PRO A 157 2.87 -9.13 -9.83
N SER A 158 2.24 -10.19 -10.33
CA SER A 158 1.28 -10.06 -11.43
C SER A 158 0.10 -9.17 -11.03
N ILE A 159 -0.54 -8.56 -12.03
CA ILE A 159 -1.74 -7.74 -11.82
C ILE A 159 -2.81 -8.61 -11.16
N THR A 160 -3.53 -8.03 -10.20
CA THR A 160 -4.66 -8.67 -9.53
C THR A 160 -5.64 -9.25 -10.55
N PRO A 161 -6.00 -10.54 -10.47
CA PRO A 161 -6.91 -11.16 -11.42
C PRO A 161 -8.33 -10.61 -11.28
N ASN A 162 -9.15 -10.79 -12.32
CA ASN A 162 -10.59 -10.53 -12.24
C ASN A 162 -11.21 -11.33 -11.08
N GLY A 163 -12.20 -10.75 -10.42
CA GLY A 163 -12.86 -11.37 -9.26
C GLY A 163 -12.11 -11.21 -7.93
N ALA A 164 -10.87 -10.73 -7.91
CA ALA A 164 -10.11 -10.50 -6.68
C ALA A 164 -10.10 -9.04 -6.19
N SER A 165 -11.05 -8.21 -6.66
CA SER A 165 -11.14 -6.78 -6.28
C SER A 165 -11.47 -6.57 -4.79
N GLU A 166 -12.15 -7.52 -4.15
CA GLU A 166 -12.57 -7.45 -2.75
C GLU A 166 -11.57 -8.10 -1.77
N LEU A 167 -10.37 -8.47 -2.26
CA LEU A 167 -9.37 -9.22 -1.48
C LEU A 167 -9.10 -8.61 -0.10
N ASP A 168 -8.85 -7.31 -0.03
CA ASP A 168 -8.51 -6.63 1.23
C ASP A 168 -9.66 -6.72 2.25
N LYS A 169 -10.91 -6.51 1.81
CA LYS A 169 -12.09 -6.63 2.67
C LYS A 169 -12.29 -8.07 3.14
N THR A 170 -12.05 -9.03 2.25
CA THR A 170 -12.11 -10.45 2.57
C THR A 170 -11.07 -10.81 3.63
N ILE A 171 -9.82 -10.36 3.49
CA ILE A 171 -8.76 -10.57 4.49
C ILE A 171 -9.18 -10.02 5.85
N VAL A 172 -9.62 -8.76 5.92
CA VAL A 172 -10.01 -8.11 7.19
C VAL A 172 -11.16 -8.86 7.87
N ARG A 173 -12.17 -9.31 7.12
CA ARG A 173 -13.29 -10.09 7.67
C ARG A 173 -12.83 -11.42 8.28
N TYR A 174 -11.94 -12.15 7.61
CA TYR A 174 -11.40 -13.39 8.15
C TYR A 174 -10.45 -13.16 9.33
N GLN A 175 -9.70 -12.04 9.35
CA GLN A 175 -8.92 -11.64 10.53
C GLN A 175 -9.84 -11.33 11.72
N GLN A 176 -10.95 -10.60 11.52
CA GLN A 176 -11.94 -10.35 12.56
C GLN A 176 -12.54 -11.65 13.13
N ASP A 177 -12.86 -12.62 12.27
CA ASP A 177 -13.34 -13.94 12.73
C ASP A 177 -12.33 -14.64 13.66
N VAL A 178 -11.03 -14.49 13.40
CA VAL A 178 -9.97 -15.07 14.22
C VAL A 178 -9.75 -14.27 15.50
N VAL A 179 -9.66 -12.94 15.41
CA VAL A 179 -9.45 -12.02 16.54
C VAL A 179 -10.54 -12.15 17.59
N PHE A 180 -11.80 -12.28 17.15
CA PHE A 180 -12.94 -12.48 18.06
C PHE A 180 -13.20 -13.96 18.41
N GLY A 181 -12.31 -14.87 18.02
CA GLY A 181 -12.38 -16.29 18.38
C GLY A 181 -13.54 -17.06 17.73
N LYS A 182 -14.20 -16.50 16.70
CA LYS A 182 -15.29 -17.15 15.96
C LYS A 182 -14.80 -18.33 15.12
N ARG A 183 -13.54 -18.27 14.65
CA ARG A 183 -12.92 -19.32 13.84
C ARG A 183 -11.45 -19.48 14.20
N LYS A 184 -10.93 -20.71 14.14
CA LYS A 184 -9.49 -20.96 14.23
C LYS A 184 -8.79 -20.46 12.96
N ALA A 185 -7.57 -19.94 13.10
CA ALA A 185 -6.85 -19.33 11.98
C ALA A 185 -6.62 -20.27 10.78
N LEU A 186 -6.40 -21.57 11.01
CA LEU A 186 -6.26 -22.54 9.92
C LEU A 186 -7.56 -22.71 9.13
N ASP A 187 -8.70 -22.79 9.83
CA ASP A 187 -10.00 -22.93 9.19
C ASP A 187 -10.39 -21.64 8.46
N ALA A 188 -10.04 -20.48 9.04
CA ALA A 188 -10.21 -19.18 8.39
C ALA A 188 -9.39 -19.08 7.10
N ALA A 189 -8.13 -19.51 7.12
CA ALA A 189 -7.29 -19.51 5.93
C ALA A 189 -7.87 -20.39 4.81
N LYS A 190 -8.35 -21.60 5.14
CA LYS A 190 -8.98 -22.50 4.16
C LYS A 190 -10.23 -21.89 3.54
N ALA A 191 -11.12 -21.36 4.38
CA ALA A 191 -12.37 -20.75 3.92
C ALA A 191 -12.11 -19.49 3.06
N MET A 192 -11.18 -18.64 3.48
CA MET A 192 -10.78 -17.45 2.74
C MET A 192 -10.23 -17.81 1.35
N ILE A 193 -9.36 -18.81 1.27
CA ILE A 193 -8.79 -19.26 0.00
C ILE A 193 -9.89 -19.81 -0.92
N ALA A 194 -10.80 -20.63 -0.39
CA ALA A 194 -11.90 -21.20 -1.16
C ALA A 194 -12.82 -20.10 -1.73
N GLU A 195 -13.19 -19.12 -0.91
CA GLU A 195 -14.04 -18.00 -1.34
C GLU A 195 -13.39 -17.13 -2.42
N LEU A 196 -12.09 -16.82 -2.27
CA LEU A 196 -11.34 -16.08 -3.27
C LEU A 196 -11.22 -16.86 -4.59
N GLN A 197 -10.98 -18.18 -4.51
CA GLN A 197 -10.91 -19.03 -5.69
C GLN A 197 -12.23 -19.04 -6.45
N GLU A 198 -13.36 -19.21 -5.75
CA GLU A 198 -14.69 -19.17 -6.36
C GLU A 198 -14.96 -17.82 -7.07
N SER A 199 -14.54 -16.72 -6.44
CA SER A 199 -14.69 -15.39 -7.02
C SER A 199 -13.85 -15.20 -8.28
N ILE A 200 -12.63 -15.74 -8.30
CA ILE A 200 -11.75 -15.71 -9.48
C ILE A 200 -12.32 -16.59 -10.60
N ASP A 201 -12.71 -17.83 -10.28
CA ASP A 201 -13.23 -18.80 -11.26
C ASP A 201 -14.53 -18.30 -11.92
N PHE A 202 -15.36 -17.56 -11.20
CA PHE A 202 -16.57 -16.96 -11.75
C PHE A 202 -16.29 -15.82 -12.75
N ASN A 203 -15.14 -15.16 -12.64
CA ASN A 203 -14.79 -13.95 -13.41
C ASN A 203 -13.66 -14.17 -14.44
N SER A 204 -13.13 -15.39 -14.53
CA SER A 204 -12.15 -15.81 -15.55
C SER A 204 -12.82 -16.21 -16.86
#